data_AF-A0A5P9K009-F1
#
_entry.id   AF-A0A5P9K009-F1
#
_cell.length_a   1.000
_cell.length_b   1.000
_cell.length_c   1.000
_cell.angle_alpha   90.00
_cell.angle_beta   90.00
_cell.angle_gamma   90.00
#
_symmetry.space_group_name_H-M   'P 1'
#
loop_
_entity.id
_entity.type
_entity.pdbx_description
1 polymer ?
#
loop_
_entity_poly.entity_id
_entity_poly.type
_entity_poly.pdbx_seq_one_letter_code
_entity_poly.pdbx_strand_id
1 'polypeptide(L)'
;MEPAGAQSFFERLFGVPPQPQPQVPAPQYRPAPRRAPAQPQPQPQRPSAPKEKEQKAEPAPPVEPPPAPYEKELLRLAEIMGSLALLRPLCAAPDGPEWQARMQALLDAEGTTPGRRERLAGAYNKGYQAYALTYRICTASAQEASNRYLREGETLARTISSRYGG
;
A
#
# COMPACT_ATOMS: atom_id res chain seq x y z
N MET A 1 5.43 11.83 -63.22
CA MET A 1 5.18 12.68 -62.04
C MET A 1 4.26 11.95 -61.10
N GLU A 2 4.57 11.99 -59.81
CA GLU A 2 3.78 11.44 -58.69
C GLU A 2 2.47 12.27 -58.46
N PRO A 3 1.52 11.90 -57.56
CA PRO A 3 1.76 11.27 -56.25
C PRO A 3 0.95 10.01 -55.88
N ALA A 4 1.58 9.16 -55.08
CA ALA A 4 0.88 8.26 -54.16
C ALA A 4 0.47 9.04 -52.90
N GLY A 5 -0.67 8.74 -52.27
CA GLY A 5 -1.03 9.45 -51.03
C GLY A 5 -2.37 9.15 -50.35
N ALA A 6 -3.36 8.58 -51.03
CA ALA A 6 -4.71 8.46 -50.46
C ALA A 6 -4.83 7.47 -49.27
N GLN A 7 -4.01 6.43 -49.20
CA GLN A 7 -4.14 5.37 -48.18
C GLN A 7 -3.51 5.72 -46.82
N SER A 8 -2.79 6.84 -46.70
CA SER A 8 -2.05 7.22 -45.47
C SER A 8 -2.87 8.01 -44.44
N PHE A 9 -3.99 8.61 -44.84
CA PHE A 9 -4.70 9.59 -44.01
C PHE A 9 -5.58 8.95 -42.92
N PHE A 10 -6.36 7.92 -43.27
CA PHE A 10 -7.34 7.32 -42.36
C PHE A 10 -6.68 6.62 -41.17
N GLU A 11 -5.55 5.96 -41.42
CA GLU A 11 -4.77 5.18 -40.43
C GLU A 11 -4.10 6.08 -39.36
N ARG A 12 -3.87 7.36 -39.68
CA ARG A 12 -3.34 8.37 -38.73
C ARG A 12 -4.40 9.02 -37.84
N LEU A 13 -5.70 8.89 -38.18
CA LEU A 13 -6.80 9.53 -37.45
C LEU A 13 -7.51 8.60 -36.47
N PHE A 14 -7.54 7.30 -36.74
CA PHE A 14 -8.29 6.32 -35.92
C PHE A 14 -7.42 5.24 -35.25
N GLY A 15 -6.11 5.25 -35.50
CA GLY A 15 -5.17 4.28 -34.94
C GLY A 15 -5.21 2.93 -35.65
N VAL A 16 -4.10 2.19 -35.53
CA VAL A 16 -3.95 0.84 -36.10
C VAL A 16 -5.02 -0.08 -35.48
N PRO A 17 -5.79 -0.86 -36.28
CA PRO A 17 -6.74 -1.81 -35.72
C PRO A 17 -5.99 -2.84 -34.86
N PRO A 18 -6.49 -3.19 -33.65
CA PRO A 18 -5.79 -4.08 -32.75
C PRO A 18 -5.60 -5.46 -33.40
N GLN A 19 -4.34 -5.92 -33.44
CA GLN A 19 -4.01 -7.28 -33.88
C GLN A 19 -4.80 -8.32 -33.06
N PRO A 20 -5.31 -9.40 -33.68
CA PRO A 20 -6.02 -10.45 -32.96
C PRO A 20 -5.07 -11.11 -31.95
N GLN A 21 -5.43 -11.02 -30.66
CA GLN A 21 -4.62 -11.65 -29.62
C GLN A 21 -4.73 -13.18 -29.70
N PRO A 22 -3.66 -13.92 -29.32
CA PRO A 22 -3.74 -15.36 -29.14
C PRO A 22 -4.88 -15.71 -28.18
N GLN A 23 -5.76 -16.62 -28.59
CA GLN A 23 -6.92 -17.00 -27.79
C GLN A 23 -6.45 -17.76 -26.54
N VAL A 24 -6.39 -17.06 -25.40
CA VAL A 24 -6.33 -17.73 -24.10
C VAL A 24 -7.62 -18.56 -23.93
N PRO A 25 -7.54 -19.87 -23.67
CA PRO A 25 -8.73 -20.69 -23.53
C PRO A 25 -9.54 -20.21 -22.32
N ALA A 26 -10.83 -19.95 -22.53
CA ALA A 26 -11.71 -19.52 -21.45
C ALA A 26 -11.72 -20.58 -20.33
N PRO A 27 -11.61 -20.17 -19.04
CA PRO A 27 -11.73 -21.11 -17.94
C PRO A 27 -13.12 -21.74 -17.99
N GLN A 28 -13.17 -23.07 -18.17
CA GLN A 28 -14.43 -23.81 -18.21
C GLN A 28 -15.12 -23.70 -16.86
N TYR A 29 -16.16 -22.85 -16.80
CA TYR A 29 -16.97 -22.67 -15.61
C TYR A 29 -17.71 -23.98 -15.31
N ARG A 30 -17.16 -24.78 -14.39
CA ARG A 30 -17.82 -25.97 -13.88
C ARG A 30 -18.90 -25.52 -12.88
N PRO A 31 -20.20 -25.62 -13.20
CA PRO A 31 -21.24 -25.19 -12.28
C PRO A 31 -21.16 -26.03 -11.00
N ALA A 32 -21.18 -25.36 -9.84
CA ALA A 32 -21.29 -26.05 -8.56
C ALA A 32 -22.63 -26.81 -8.51
N PRO A 33 -22.65 -28.06 -7.97
CA PRO A 33 -23.89 -28.80 -7.85
C PRO A 33 -24.87 -28.04 -6.95
N ARG A 34 -26.10 -27.82 -7.45
CA ARG A 34 -27.18 -27.22 -6.66
C ARG A 34 -27.40 -28.06 -5.40
N ARG A 35 -27.20 -27.48 -4.23
CA ARG A 35 -27.59 -28.11 -2.96
C ARG A 35 -29.12 -28.26 -2.95
N ALA A 36 -29.60 -29.50 -2.85
CA ALA A 36 -30.98 -29.79 -2.49
C ALA A 36 -31.26 -29.24 -1.07
N PRO A 37 -32.53 -28.91 -0.73
CA PRO A 37 -32.87 -28.51 0.63
C PRO A 37 -32.51 -29.64 1.60
N ALA A 38 -31.71 -29.32 2.62
CA ALA A 38 -31.23 -30.31 3.56
C ALA A 38 -32.38 -30.79 4.45
N GLN A 39 -32.68 -32.09 4.39
CA GLN A 39 -33.41 -32.76 5.46
C GLN A 39 -32.53 -32.79 6.72
N PRO A 40 -33.09 -32.63 7.93
CA PRO A 40 -32.31 -32.68 9.17
C PRO A 40 -31.82 -34.11 9.44
N GLN A 41 -30.58 -34.40 9.04
CA GLN A 41 -29.90 -35.65 9.40
C GLN A 41 -29.40 -35.57 10.86
N PRO A 42 -29.66 -36.58 11.70
CA PRO A 42 -29.11 -36.64 13.05
C PRO A 42 -27.58 -36.79 12.96
N GLN A 43 -26.85 -35.84 13.55
CA GLN A 43 -25.39 -35.86 13.55
C GLN A 43 -24.88 -36.94 14.50
N PRO A 44 -24.05 -37.91 14.05
CA PRO A 44 -23.35 -38.79 14.96
C PRO A 44 -22.32 -37.98 15.75
N GLN A 45 -22.50 -37.89 17.06
CA GLN A 45 -21.53 -37.23 17.95
C GLN A 45 -20.21 -38.03 17.91
N ARG A 46 -19.23 -37.56 17.14
CA ARG A 46 -17.85 -38.01 17.31
C ARG A 46 -17.32 -37.46 18.63
N PRO A 47 -16.64 -38.26 19.47
CA PRO A 47 -16.01 -37.74 20.67
C PRO A 47 -15.04 -36.61 20.33
N SER A 48 -15.15 -35.51 21.06
CA SER A 48 -14.29 -34.34 20.94
C SER A 48 -12.87 -34.65 21.44
N ALA A 49 -12.08 -35.39 20.66
CA ALA A 49 -10.65 -35.44 20.86
C ALA A 49 -10.08 -34.01 20.69
N PRO A 50 -9.38 -33.45 21.68
CA PRO A 50 -8.71 -32.18 21.51
C PRO A 50 -7.72 -32.30 20.36
N LYS A 51 -7.94 -31.55 19.28
CA LYS A 51 -6.86 -31.27 18.33
C LYS A 51 -5.88 -30.35 19.04
N GLU A 52 -4.94 -30.98 19.72
CA GLU A 52 -3.63 -30.41 19.99
C GLU A 52 -3.08 -29.97 18.63
N LYS A 53 -3.31 -28.69 18.31
CA LYS A 53 -2.58 -28.03 17.25
C LYS A 53 -1.15 -28.04 17.76
N GLU A 54 -0.31 -28.78 17.07
CA GLU A 54 1.12 -28.77 17.28
C GLU A 54 1.61 -27.33 17.14
N GLN A 55 1.68 -26.64 18.28
CA GLN A 55 2.46 -25.44 18.46
C GLN A 55 3.91 -25.89 18.31
N LYS A 56 4.35 -26.01 17.06
CA LYS A 56 5.74 -25.80 16.72
C LYS A 56 6.09 -24.46 17.35
N ALA A 57 6.80 -24.51 18.47
CA ALA A 57 7.06 -23.33 19.28
C ALA A 57 7.68 -22.27 18.39
N GLU A 58 6.93 -21.19 18.16
CA GLU A 58 7.49 -20.01 17.54
C GLU A 58 8.61 -19.56 18.47
N PRO A 59 9.87 -19.39 17.98
CA PRO A 59 10.95 -18.93 18.83
C PRO A 59 10.49 -17.67 19.55
N ALA A 60 10.71 -17.61 20.86
CA ALA A 60 10.35 -16.42 21.64
C ALA A 60 10.86 -15.17 20.89
N PRO A 61 10.00 -14.16 20.67
CA PRO A 61 10.35 -13.04 19.80
C PRO A 61 11.68 -12.45 20.26
N PRO A 62 12.62 -12.17 19.33
CA PRO A 62 13.90 -11.59 19.69
C PRO A 62 13.68 -10.39 20.61
N VAL A 63 14.39 -10.36 21.75
CA VAL A 63 14.24 -9.28 22.73
C VAL A 63 14.64 -7.97 22.04
N GLU A 64 13.65 -7.18 21.62
CA GLU A 64 13.91 -5.89 21.00
C GLU A 64 14.58 -4.97 22.03
N PRO A 65 15.55 -4.12 21.60
CA PRO A 65 16.06 -3.07 22.46
C PRO A 65 14.90 -2.15 22.91
N PRO A 66 15.01 -1.51 24.09
CA PRO A 66 14.00 -0.56 24.54
C PRO A 66 13.81 0.55 23.49
N PRO A 67 12.58 1.06 23.32
CA PRO A 67 12.27 2.03 22.28
C PRO A 67 13.11 3.30 22.44
N ALA A 68 13.49 3.91 21.31
CA ALA A 68 14.29 5.13 21.34
C ALA A 68 13.46 6.30 21.91
N PRO A 69 14.07 7.29 22.61
CA PRO A 69 13.35 8.43 23.17
C PRO A 69 12.51 9.21 22.13
N TYR A 70 12.98 9.24 20.88
CA TYR A 70 12.38 9.92 19.72
C TYR A 70 11.48 9.02 18.85
N GLU A 71 11.19 7.79 19.29
CA GLU A 71 10.51 6.82 18.43
C GLU A 71 9.06 7.19 18.13
N LYS A 72 8.39 7.93 19.03
CA LYS A 72 7.04 8.44 18.79
C LYS A 72 7.03 9.46 17.65
N GLU A 73 8.04 10.32 17.62
CA GLU A 73 8.26 11.34 16.59
C GLU A 73 8.58 10.70 15.23
N LEU A 74 9.37 9.61 15.20
CA LEU A 74 9.61 8.85 13.96
C LEU A 74 8.36 8.13 13.44
N LEU A 75 7.59 7.50 14.33
CA LEU A 75 6.31 6.87 13.94
C LEU A 75 5.34 7.92 13.39
N ARG A 76 5.28 9.11 14.00
CA ARG A 76 4.49 10.22 13.47
C ARG A 76 5.01 10.70 12.12
N LEU A 77 6.33 10.85 11.96
CA LEU A 77 6.95 11.23 10.70
C LEU A 77 6.66 10.24 9.57
N ALA A 78 6.72 8.93 9.85
CA ALA A 78 6.35 7.87 8.90
C ALA A 78 4.88 7.98 8.46
N GLU A 79 3.95 8.20 9.39
CA GLU A 79 2.53 8.42 9.08
C GLU A 79 2.30 9.66 8.20
N ILE A 80 3.06 10.72 8.44
CA ILE A 80 3.05 11.93 7.59
C ILE A 80 3.57 11.62 6.19
N MET A 81 4.69 10.91 6.06
CA MET A 81 5.24 10.48 4.77
C MET A 81 4.23 9.64 3.98
N GLY A 82 3.51 8.72 4.63
CA GLY A 82 2.45 7.92 4.00
C GLY A 82 1.27 8.75 3.51
N SER A 83 0.85 9.73 4.30
CA SER A 83 -0.20 10.69 3.92
C SER A 83 0.22 11.51 2.69
N LEU A 84 1.46 11.99 2.66
CA LEU A 84 2.02 12.79 1.55
C LEU A 84 2.24 11.96 0.28
N ALA A 85 2.70 10.71 0.41
CA ALA A 85 2.90 9.78 -0.71
C ALA A 85 1.62 9.48 -1.50
N LEU A 86 0.44 9.67 -0.90
CA LEU A 86 -0.83 9.63 -1.60
C LEU A 86 -1.30 11.01 -2.08
N LEU A 87 -1.34 12.00 -1.18
CA LEU A 87 -1.96 13.29 -1.48
C LEU A 87 -1.20 14.10 -2.56
N ARG A 88 0.14 13.98 -2.60
CA ARG A 88 0.97 14.80 -3.48
C ARG A 88 0.93 14.37 -4.94
N PRO A 89 1.04 13.07 -5.29
CA PRO A 89 0.78 12.60 -6.65
C PRO A 89 -0.63 12.91 -7.13
N LEU A 90 -1.66 12.75 -6.28
CA LEU A 90 -3.05 13.08 -6.63
C LEU A 90 -3.23 14.54 -7.06
N CYS A 91 -2.46 15.45 -6.46
CA CYS A 91 -2.46 16.88 -6.76
C CYS A 91 -1.32 17.33 -7.69
N ALA A 92 -0.68 16.39 -8.42
CA ALA A 92 0.40 16.65 -9.38
C ALA A 92 1.57 17.50 -8.83
N ALA A 93 1.84 17.39 -7.53
CA ALA A 93 2.97 18.09 -6.92
C ALA A 93 4.31 17.45 -7.36
N PRO A 94 5.35 18.25 -7.67
CA PRO A 94 6.56 17.76 -8.36
C PRO A 94 7.37 16.75 -7.53
N ASP A 95 7.37 16.92 -6.20
CA ASP A 95 8.02 16.04 -5.23
C ASP A 95 7.15 14.82 -4.83
N GLY A 96 5.94 14.68 -5.39
CA GLY A 96 5.01 13.60 -5.08
C GLY A 96 5.62 12.19 -5.11
N PRO A 97 6.40 11.82 -6.15
CA PRO A 97 7.09 10.53 -6.21
C PRO A 97 8.16 10.31 -5.12
N GLU A 98 8.75 11.37 -4.57
CA GLU A 98 9.90 11.26 -3.65
C GLU A 98 9.53 10.67 -2.29
N TRP A 99 8.28 10.82 -1.85
CA TRP A 99 7.88 10.45 -0.48
C TRP A 99 7.99 8.95 -0.18
N GLN A 100 7.93 8.10 -1.21
CA GLN A 100 8.18 6.66 -1.11
C GLN A 100 9.68 6.39 -0.87
N ALA A 101 10.57 7.09 -1.59
CA ALA A 101 12.02 6.99 -1.39
C ALA A 101 12.46 7.56 -0.03
N ARG A 102 11.82 8.64 0.44
CA ARG A 102 12.03 9.21 1.79
C ARG A 102 11.63 8.22 2.89
N MET A 103 10.53 7.48 2.70
CA MET A 103 10.15 6.41 3.63
C MET A 103 11.16 5.26 3.60
N GLN A 104 11.67 4.87 2.42
CA GLN A 104 12.70 3.83 2.32
C GLN A 104 13.97 4.23 3.08
N ALA A 105 14.47 5.45 2.88
CA ALA A 105 15.63 5.97 3.62
C ALA A 105 15.40 5.99 5.14
N LEU A 106 14.17 6.27 5.60
CA LEU A 106 13.81 6.15 7.01
C LEU A 106 13.84 4.70 7.52
N LEU A 107 13.36 3.72 6.74
CA LEU A 107 13.44 2.30 7.10
C LEU A 107 14.87 1.76 7.12
N ASP A 108 15.75 2.27 6.25
CA ASP A 108 17.15 1.88 6.18
C ASP A 108 17.97 2.46 7.34
N ALA A 109 17.69 3.69 7.76
CA ALA A 109 18.33 4.33 8.91
C ALA A 109 17.80 3.83 10.27
N GLU A 110 16.48 3.75 10.43
CA GLU A 110 15.83 3.57 11.73
C GLU A 110 15.19 2.20 11.92
N GLY A 111 14.93 1.45 10.85
CA GLY A 111 14.37 0.10 10.88
C GLY A 111 15.44 -0.97 11.15
N THR A 112 16.22 -0.78 12.23
CA THR A 112 17.37 -1.64 12.59
C THR A 112 16.97 -3.02 13.09
N THR A 113 15.77 -3.17 13.65
CA THR A 113 15.16 -4.46 14.01
C THR A 113 13.90 -4.72 13.19
N PRO A 114 13.48 -6.00 13.02
CA PRO A 114 12.24 -6.33 12.32
C PRO A 114 11.00 -5.63 12.90
N GLY A 115 10.80 -5.67 14.23
CA GLY A 115 9.64 -5.06 14.88
C GLY A 115 9.64 -3.54 14.83
N ARG A 116 10.81 -2.88 14.84
CA ARG A 116 10.92 -1.43 14.62
C ARG A 116 10.61 -1.05 13.17
N ARG A 117 11.12 -1.81 12.20
CA ARG A 117 10.82 -1.66 10.76
C ARG A 117 9.32 -1.86 10.47
N GLU A 118 8.71 -2.88 11.05
CA GLU A 118 7.27 -3.15 10.95
C GLU A 118 6.43 -2.02 11.54
N ARG A 119 6.82 -1.46 12.69
CA ARG A 119 6.10 -0.32 13.31
C ARG A 119 6.19 0.95 12.46
N LEU A 120 7.37 1.26 11.90
CA LEU A 120 7.55 2.38 10.96
C LEU A 120 6.72 2.18 9.67
N ALA A 121 6.78 1.00 9.05
CA ALA A 121 6.00 0.68 7.86
C ALA A 121 4.48 0.69 8.15
N GLY A 122 4.05 0.20 9.32
CA GLY A 122 2.66 0.24 9.78
C GLY A 122 2.14 1.67 9.95
N ALA A 123 2.95 2.57 10.51
CA ALA A 123 2.61 3.98 10.63
C ALA A 123 2.47 4.66 9.26
N TYR A 124 3.41 4.42 8.34
CA TYR A 124 3.30 4.87 6.94
C TYR A 124 2.01 4.36 6.27
N ASN A 125 1.72 3.07 6.38
CA ASN A 125 0.52 2.47 5.82
C ASN A 125 -0.76 3.08 6.41
N LYS A 126 -0.80 3.37 7.72
CA LYS A 126 -1.90 4.08 8.38
C LYS A 126 -2.15 5.46 7.76
N GLY A 127 -1.10 6.24 7.54
CA GLY A 127 -1.19 7.57 6.92
C GLY A 127 -1.68 7.53 5.47
N TYR A 128 -1.15 6.59 4.68
CA TYR A 128 -1.59 6.37 3.31
C TYR A 128 -3.08 5.97 3.24
N GLN A 129 -3.49 4.99 4.05
CA GLN A 129 -4.87 4.49 4.06
C GLN A 129 -5.90 5.51 4.59
N ALA A 130 -5.50 6.41 5.49
CA ALA A 130 -6.36 7.47 6.02
C ALA A 130 -6.95 8.38 4.93
N TYR A 131 -6.24 8.54 3.81
CA TYR A 131 -6.70 9.31 2.65
C TYR A 131 -7.10 8.44 1.45
N ALA A 132 -6.60 7.20 1.36
CA ALA A 132 -6.84 6.31 0.21
C ALA A 132 -8.32 6.03 -0.02
N LEU A 133 -9.10 5.89 1.04
CA LEU A 133 -10.54 5.62 0.94
C LEU A 133 -11.37 6.84 0.54
N THR A 134 -10.87 8.06 0.81
CA THR A 134 -11.65 9.31 0.68
C THR A 134 -11.32 10.08 -0.60
N TYR A 135 -10.07 10.05 -1.07
CA TYR A 135 -9.64 10.83 -2.24
C TYR A 135 -9.23 9.94 -3.43
N ARG A 136 -9.71 10.32 -4.61
CA ARG A 136 -9.37 9.71 -5.93
C ARG A 136 -9.05 10.76 -7.00
N ILE A 137 -9.23 12.03 -6.67
CA ILE A 137 -8.85 13.22 -7.44
C ILE A 137 -8.34 14.26 -6.45
N CYS A 138 -7.55 15.23 -6.92
CA CYS A 138 -7.19 16.38 -6.10
C CYS A 138 -8.44 17.23 -5.77
N THR A 139 -8.58 17.61 -4.50
CA THR A 139 -9.58 18.56 -4.02
C THR A 139 -8.90 19.65 -3.19
N ALA A 140 -9.56 20.79 -2.95
CA ALA A 140 -9.04 21.82 -2.06
C ALA A 140 -8.73 21.29 -0.64
N SER A 141 -9.56 20.36 -0.12
CA SER A 141 -9.33 19.72 1.17
C SER A 141 -8.15 18.74 1.17
N ALA A 142 -7.86 18.08 0.05
CA ALA A 142 -6.66 17.25 -0.13
C ALA A 142 -5.39 18.10 -0.21
N GLN A 143 -5.42 19.24 -0.91
CA GLN A 143 -4.31 20.19 -0.96
C GLN A 143 -3.99 20.75 0.44
N GLU A 144 -5.00 21.21 1.19
CA GLU A 144 -4.75 21.75 2.54
C GLU A 144 -4.36 20.67 3.55
N ALA A 145 -4.79 19.42 3.38
CA ALA A 145 -4.23 18.30 4.13
C ALA A 145 -2.72 18.13 3.83
N SER A 146 -2.33 18.11 2.54
CA SER A 146 -0.91 17.99 2.17
C SER A 146 -0.07 19.15 2.70
N ASN A 147 -0.56 20.39 2.60
CA ASN A 147 0.18 21.57 3.07
C ASN A 147 0.39 21.58 4.59
N ARG A 148 -0.60 21.12 5.37
CA ARG A 148 -0.44 20.94 6.83
C ARG A 148 0.60 19.88 7.15
N TYR A 149 0.57 18.74 6.45
CA TYR A 149 1.52 17.66 6.67
C TYR A 149 2.95 17.98 6.27
N LEU A 150 3.17 18.82 5.25
CA LEU A 150 4.51 19.34 4.94
C LEU A 150 5.08 20.13 6.14
N ARG A 151 4.30 21.07 6.68
CA ARG A 151 4.71 21.92 7.83
C ARG A 151 4.96 21.09 9.09
N GLU A 152 4.12 20.10 9.36
CA GLU A 152 4.28 19.18 10.50
C GLU A 152 5.52 18.29 10.34
N GLY A 153 5.71 17.68 9.16
CA GLY A 153 6.85 16.81 8.86
C GLY A 153 8.20 17.54 8.92
N GLU A 154 8.28 18.77 8.38
CA GLU A 154 9.47 19.63 8.49
C GLU A 154 9.79 20.00 9.94
N THR A 155 8.76 20.22 10.76
CA THR A 155 8.92 20.54 12.18
C THR A 155 9.39 19.32 12.97
N LEU A 156 8.85 18.14 12.70
CA LEU A 156 9.31 16.89 13.33
C LEU A 156 10.73 16.54 12.91
N ALA A 157 11.06 16.58 11.61
CA ALA A 157 12.40 16.29 11.11
C ALA A 157 13.46 17.19 11.77
N ARG A 158 13.22 18.51 11.82
CA ARG A 158 14.11 19.46 12.54
C ARG A 158 14.17 19.19 14.04
N THR A 159 13.06 18.83 14.68
CA THR A 159 13.03 18.54 16.13
C THR A 159 13.83 17.28 16.47
N ILE A 160 13.76 16.26 15.63
CA ILE A 160 14.54 15.02 15.79
C ILE A 160 16.03 15.33 15.55
N SER A 161 16.37 15.95 14.42
CA SER A 161 17.77 16.27 14.09
C SER A 161 18.43 17.19 15.14
N SER A 162 17.75 18.24 15.60
CA SER A 162 18.32 19.18 16.58
C SER A 162 18.49 18.62 17.99
N ARG A 163 17.81 17.52 18.33
CA ARG A 163 17.89 16.87 19.64
C ARG A 163 18.74 15.59 19.66
N TYR A 164 18.87 14.93 18.52
CA TYR A 164 19.43 13.57 18.44
C TYR A 164 20.41 13.34 17.27
N GLY A 165 20.55 14.28 16.33
CA GLY A 165 21.46 14.20 15.19
C GLY A 165 22.82 14.85 15.48
N GLY A 166 23.56 14.29 16.43
CA GLY A 166 24.86 14.81 16.90
C GLY A 166 26.01 14.68 15.91
#